data_AF-A0A830BVC4-F1
#
_entry.id   AF-A0A830BVC4-F1
#
_cell.length_a   1.000
_cell.length_b   1.000
_cell.length_c   1.000
_cell.angle_alpha   90.00
_cell.angle_beta   90.00
_cell.angle_gamma   90.00
#
_symmetry.space_group_name_H-M   'P 1'
#
loop_
_entity.id
_entity.type
_entity.pdbx_description
1 polymer ?
#
loop_
_entity_poly.entity_id
_entity_poly.type
_entity_poly.pdbx_seq_one_letter_code
_entity_poly.pdbx_strand_id
1 'polypeptide(L)'
;MVIAVKRLNQDGWQGHKEWLAEINYLGQLRHPNLVKLIGYCLEDDHRLLVYEFMPKGSMENHLFRSEPLSWNLRMRIALGAAKGLAFLHSPEAKVIYRDFKTSNILLDSNYNAKLSDFGLARDGPTGDKSHVSTRVMGTYGYAAPEYLSTGIE
;
A
#
# COMPACT_ATOMS: atom_id res chain seq x y z
N MET A 1 -21.12 4.17 -10.14
CA MET A 1 -19.86 3.64 -9.58
C MET A 1 -19.12 4.80 -8.94
N VAL A 2 -18.79 4.73 -7.65
CA VAL A 2 -17.99 5.78 -6.97
C VAL A 2 -16.51 5.38 -7.04
N ILE A 3 -15.64 6.35 -7.29
CA ILE A 3 -14.19 6.15 -7.44
C ILE A 3 -13.42 7.06 -6.48
N ALA A 4 -12.18 6.67 -6.17
CA ALA A 4 -11.21 7.54 -5.54
C ALA A 4 -10.19 8.00 -6.60
N VAL A 5 -9.89 9.29 -6.66
CA VAL A 5 -8.88 9.84 -7.57
C VAL A 5 -7.76 10.45 -6.74
N LYS A 6 -6.56 9.87 -6.81
CA LYS A 6 -5.33 10.41 -6.20
C LYS A 6 -4.62 11.24 -7.26
N ARG A 7 -4.50 12.55 -7.03
CA ARG A 7 -3.63 13.44 -7.81
C ARG A 7 -2.28 13.49 -7.11
N LEU A 8 -1.20 13.10 -7.78
CA LEU A 8 0.13 13.28 -7.20
C LEU A 8 0.65 14.69 -7.41
N ASN A 9 1.43 15.14 -6.43
CA ASN A 9 2.09 16.43 -6.49
C ASN A 9 3.13 16.42 -7.61
N GLN A 10 3.15 17.49 -8.41
CA GLN A 10 3.98 17.61 -9.61
C GLN A 10 5.44 17.92 -9.27
N ASP A 11 5.69 18.41 -8.06
CA ASP A 11 7.01 18.88 -7.62
C ASP A 11 7.90 17.72 -7.17
N GLY A 12 8.69 17.19 -8.11
CA GLY A 12 9.89 16.42 -7.80
C GLY A 12 9.94 14.99 -8.35
N TRP A 13 11.17 14.51 -8.54
CA TRP A 13 11.49 13.18 -9.05
C TRP A 13 10.93 12.03 -8.20
N GLN A 14 10.71 12.26 -6.91
CA GLN A 14 10.21 11.25 -5.98
C GLN A 14 8.73 10.90 -6.27
N GLY A 15 7.87 11.90 -6.46
CA GLY A 15 6.45 11.68 -6.78
C GLY A 15 6.26 10.94 -8.10
N HIS A 16 7.12 11.18 -9.10
CA HIS A 16 7.09 10.41 -10.35
C HIS A 16 7.36 8.91 -10.14
N LYS A 17 8.39 8.60 -9.35
CA LYS A 17 8.78 7.21 -9.05
C LYS A 17 7.68 6.48 -8.30
N GLU A 18 7.06 7.14 -7.32
CA GLU A 18 5.94 6.59 -6.57
C GLU A 18 4.72 6.32 -7.46
N TRP A 19 4.38 7.26 -8.35
CA TRP A 19 3.30 7.06 -9.32
C TRP A 19 3.55 5.85 -10.24
N LEU A 20 4.76 5.73 -10.80
CA LEU A 20 5.13 4.58 -11.62
C LEU A 20 5.09 3.27 -10.83
N ALA A 21 5.58 3.28 -9.58
CA ALA A 21 5.52 2.11 -8.71
C ALA A 21 4.07 1.65 -8.51
N GLU A 22 3.16 2.56 -8.19
CA GLU A 22 1.75 2.22 -8.01
C GLU A 22 1.12 1.60 -9.27
N ILE A 23 1.40 2.15 -10.44
CA ILE A 23 0.90 1.60 -11.71
C ILE A 23 1.48 0.21 -11.96
N ASN A 24 2.78 0.03 -11.76
CA ASN A 24 3.44 -1.24 -12.00
C ASN A 24 2.89 -2.34 -11.09
N TYR A 25 2.78 -2.07 -9.79
CA TYR A 25 2.34 -3.07 -8.82
C TYR A 25 0.84 -3.32 -8.90
N LEU A 26 -0.01 -2.29 -8.81
CA LEU A 26 -1.46 -2.48 -8.81
C LEU A 26 -2.05 -2.72 -10.20
N GLY A 27 -1.30 -2.42 -11.27
CA GLY A 27 -1.67 -2.81 -12.63
C GLY A 27 -1.51 -4.32 -12.90
N GLN A 28 -0.52 -4.96 -12.26
CA GLN A 28 -0.20 -6.37 -12.45
C GLN A 28 -0.77 -7.28 -11.36
N LEU A 29 -0.84 -6.78 -10.11
CA LEU A 29 -1.27 -7.56 -8.96
C LEU A 29 -2.78 -7.40 -8.72
N ARG A 30 -3.45 -8.52 -8.48
CA ARG A 30 -4.88 -8.55 -8.13
C ARG A 30 -5.12 -9.52 -6.99
N HIS A 31 -5.67 -9.01 -5.89
CA HIS A 31 -6.01 -9.81 -4.73
C HIS A 31 -7.16 -9.14 -3.93
N PRO A 32 -8.07 -9.89 -3.29
CA PRO A 32 -9.21 -9.31 -2.56
C PRO A 32 -8.84 -8.34 -1.43
N ASN A 33 -7.62 -8.46 -0.89
CA ASN A 33 -7.08 -7.59 0.16
C ASN A 33 -6.07 -6.55 -0.36
N LEU A 34 -6.07 -6.26 -1.66
CA LEU A 34 -5.35 -5.13 -2.26
C LEU A 34 -6.37 -4.19 -2.91
N VAL A 35 -6.16 -2.88 -2.80
CA VAL A 35 -7.02 -1.90 -3.46
C VAL A 35 -6.85 -2.01 -4.97
N LYS A 36 -7.96 -2.07 -5.69
CA LYS A 36 -7.97 -2.15 -7.15
C LYS A 36 -7.68 -0.78 -7.75
N LEU A 37 -6.56 -0.68 -8.48
CA LEU A 37 -6.34 0.37 -9.45
C LEU A 37 -7.24 0.10 -10.67
N ILE A 38 -8.14 1.04 -10.95
CA ILE A 38 -9.07 0.99 -12.10
C ILE A 38 -8.39 1.54 -13.34
N GLY A 39 -7.59 2.60 -13.19
CA GLY A 39 -6.87 3.22 -14.29
C GLY A 39 -5.99 4.37 -13.80
N TYR A 40 -5.37 5.07 -14.74
CA TYR A 40 -4.54 6.23 -14.49
C TYR A 40 -4.74 7.27 -15.59
N CYS A 41 -4.36 8.50 -15.31
CA CYS A 41 -4.26 9.57 -16.31
C CYS A 41 -2.81 10.08 -16.31
N LEU A 42 -2.27 10.19 -17.52
CA LEU A 42 -1.01 10.85 -17.83
C LEU A 42 -1.26 11.76 -19.02
N GLU A 43 -1.62 13.01 -18.75
CA GLU A 43 -1.88 14.03 -19.76
C GLU A 43 -1.24 15.33 -19.30
N ASP A 44 -0.34 15.88 -20.12
CA ASP A 44 0.55 16.98 -19.76
C ASP A 44 1.24 16.74 -18.40
N ASP A 45 1.03 17.66 -17.45
CA ASP A 45 1.55 17.56 -16.08
C ASP A 45 0.58 16.84 -15.12
N HIS A 46 -0.57 16.36 -15.59
CA HIS A 46 -1.55 15.68 -14.77
C HIS A 46 -1.20 14.19 -14.60
N ARG A 47 -0.89 13.82 -13.37
CA ARG A 47 -0.65 12.44 -12.95
C ARG A 47 -1.71 12.02 -11.95
N LEU A 48 -2.68 11.25 -12.42
CA LEU A 48 -3.80 10.77 -11.62
C LEU A 48 -3.78 9.25 -11.55
N LEU A 49 -4.19 8.73 -10.40
CA LEU A 49 -4.48 7.32 -10.18
C LEU A 49 -5.94 7.18 -9.76
N VAL A 50 -6.65 6.26 -10.40
CA VAL A 50 -8.08 6.04 -10.18
C VAL A 50 -8.28 4.66 -9.55
N TYR A 51 -8.88 4.63 -8.37
CA TYR A 51 -9.08 3.40 -7.60
C TYR A 51 -10.57 3.14 -7.34
N GLU A 52 -10.87 1.91 -6.94
CA GLU A 52 -12.12 1.63 -6.24
C GLU A 52 -12.22 2.52 -4.98
N PHE A 53 -13.42 3.06 -4.72
CA PHE A 53 -13.64 3.86 -3.54
C PHE A 53 -13.85 2.98 -2.30
N MET A 54 -13.18 3.34 -1.20
CA MET A 54 -13.22 2.61 0.07
C MET A 54 -14.02 3.42 1.10
N PRO A 55 -15.35 3.21 1.20
CA PRO A 55 -16.26 4.14 1.89
C PRO A 55 -16.09 4.20 3.40
N LYS A 56 -15.44 3.20 4.02
CA LYS A 56 -15.14 3.23 5.45
C LYS A 56 -13.79 3.89 5.74
N GLY A 57 -13.05 4.35 4.73
CA GLY A 57 -11.77 5.03 4.91
C GLY A 57 -10.69 4.12 5.48
N SER A 58 -9.67 4.72 6.11
CA SER A 58 -8.52 4.01 6.67
C SER A 58 -8.77 3.46 8.07
N MET A 59 -8.06 2.39 8.43
CA MET A 59 -8.09 1.82 9.77
C MET A 59 -7.60 2.83 10.84
N GLU A 60 -6.68 3.72 10.50
CA GLU A 60 -6.25 4.82 11.36
C GLU A 60 -7.42 5.71 11.83
N ASN A 61 -8.35 6.06 10.93
CA ASN A 61 -9.53 6.84 11.30
C ASN A 61 -10.39 6.11 12.32
N HIS A 62 -10.55 4.79 12.18
CA HIS A 62 -11.32 3.96 13.12
C HIS A 62 -10.63 3.75 14.46
N LEU A 63 -9.31 3.89 14.52
CA LEU A 63 -8.55 3.74 15.76
C LEU A 63 -8.52 5.03 16.58
N PHE A 64 -8.49 6.19 15.94
CA PHE A 64 -8.19 7.46 16.63
C PHE A 64 -9.27 8.54 16.51
N ARG A 65 -10.26 8.38 15.61
CA ARG A 65 -11.23 9.46 15.30
C ARG A 65 -12.69 9.01 15.31
N SER A 66 -12.97 7.75 15.60
CA SER A 66 -14.32 7.17 15.53
C SER A 66 -14.57 6.24 16.69
N GLU A 67 -15.83 5.81 16.82
CA GLU A 67 -16.22 4.81 17.80
C GLU A 67 -15.38 3.53 17.67
N PRO A 68 -14.92 2.95 18.79
CA PRO A 68 -14.08 1.77 18.77
C PRO A 68 -14.76 0.60 18.05
N LEU A 69 -14.09 0.04 17.03
CA LEU A 69 -14.54 -1.20 16.40
C LEU A 69 -14.55 -2.35 17.42
N SER A 70 -15.52 -3.25 17.30
CA SER A 70 -15.58 -4.46 18.13
C SER A 70 -14.34 -5.35 17.92
N TRP A 71 -13.97 -6.12 18.94
CA TRP A 71 -12.80 -7.00 18.88
C TRP A 71 -12.83 -7.96 17.68
N ASN A 72 -13.97 -8.62 17.45
CA ASN A 72 -14.15 -9.53 16.32
C ASN A 72 -13.92 -8.83 14.97
N LEU A 73 -14.37 -7.58 14.85
CA LEU A 73 -14.18 -6.81 13.64
C LEU A 73 -12.71 -6.42 13.43
N ARG A 74 -12.02 -6.01 14.49
CA ARG A 74 -10.57 -5.74 14.45
C ARG A 74 -9.80 -6.97 14.00
N MET A 75 -10.16 -8.16 14.51
CA MET A 75 -9.49 -9.40 14.14
C MET A 75 -9.72 -9.79 12.69
N ARG A 76 -10.94 -9.57 12.16
CA ARG A 76 -11.22 -9.76 10.74
C ARG A 76 -10.41 -8.81 9.85
N ILE A 77 -10.30 -7.54 10.25
CA ILE A 77 -9.51 -6.53 9.54
C ILE A 77 -8.02 -6.90 9.54
N ALA A 78 -7.46 -7.25 10.70
CA ALA A 78 -6.07 -7.67 10.84
C ALA A 78 -5.76 -8.89 9.97
N LEU A 79 -6.65 -9.90 9.97
CA LEU A 79 -6.52 -11.08 9.12
C LEU A 79 -6.54 -10.70 7.62
N GLY A 80 -7.42 -9.80 7.21
CA GLY A 80 -7.47 -9.31 5.82
C GLY A 80 -6.17 -8.60 5.41
N ALA A 81 -5.67 -7.70 6.26
CA ALA A 81 -4.40 -7.02 6.01
C ALA A 81 -3.22 -8.01 5.92
N ALA A 82 -3.17 -8.99 6.83
CA ALA A 82 -2.16 -10.05 6.82
C ALA A 82 -2.23 -10.91 5.56
N LYS A 83 -3.43 -11.25 5.06
CA LYS A 83 -3.61 -11.97 3.79
C LYS A 83 -3.10 -11.15 2.59
N GLY A 84 -3.37 -9.84 2.57
CA GLY A 84 -2.82 -8.93 1.56
C GLY A 84 -1.29 -8.93 1.57
N LEU A 85 -0.70 -8.82 2.75
CA LEU A 85 0.77 -8.82 2.90
C LEU A 85 1.39 -10.18 2.54
N ALA A 86 0.77 -11.28 2.96
CA ALA A 86 1.21 -12.63 2.64
C ALA A 86 1.19 -12.89 1.13
N PHE A 87 0.17 -12.38 0.42
CA PHE A 87 0.12 -12.44 -1.04
C PHE A 87 1.28 -11.66 -1.68
N LEU A 88 1.59 -10.44 -1.21
CA LEU A 88 2.71 -9.67 -1.75
C LEU A 88 4.04 -10.40 -1.57
N HIS A 89 4.21 -11.10 -0.44
CA HIS A 89 5.42 -11.87 -0.13
C HIS A 89 5.45 -13.27 -0.77
N SER A 90 4.45 -13.64 -1.56
CA SER A 90 4.39 -14.96 -2.17
C SER A 90 5.52 -15.16 -3.20
N PRO A 91 5.90 -16.41 -3.52
CA PRO A 91 6.91 -16.70 -4.55
C PRO A 91 6.56 -16.14 -5.93
N GLU A 92 5.28 -15.90 -6.20
CA GLU A 92 4.79 -15.36 -7.46
C GLU A 92 4.90 -13.84 -7.51
N ALA A 93 4.55 -13.14 -6.43
CA ALA A 93 4.56 -11.69 -6.38
C ALA A 93 5.94 -11.11 -6.03
N LYS A 94 6.61 -11.67 -5.01
CA LYS A 94 7.92 -11.21 -4.51
C LYS A 94 8.01 -9.68 -4.36
N VAL A 95 7.05 -9.06 -3.69
CA VAL A 95 7.00 -7.61 -3.49
C VAL A 95 7.25 -7.26 -2.03
N ILE A 96 8.18 -6.34 -1.79
CA ILE A 96 8.38 -5.67 -0.49
C ILE A 96 7.49 -4.42 -0.47
N TYR A 97 6.53 -4.38 0.45
CA TYR A 97 5.53 -3.30 0.50
C TYR A 97 6.05 -1.98 1.11
N ARG A 98 6.95 -2.07 2.10
CA ARG A 98 7.68 -0.96 2.78
C ARG A 98 6.88 0.11 3.52
N ASP A 99 5.56 0.21 3.33
CA ASP A 99 4.74 1.20 4.03
C ASP A 99 3.49 0.57 4.68
N PHE A 100 3.71 -0.53 5.40
CA PHE A 100 2.65 -1.20 6.15
C PHE A 100 2.29 -0.42 7.41
N LYS A 101 1.14 0.28 7.38
CA LYS A 101 0.63 1.09 8.49
C LYS A 101 -0.89 1.23 8.45
N THR A 102 -1.48 1.68 9.56
CA THR A 102 -2.94 1.78 9.72
C THR A 102 -3.60 2.77 8.76
N SER A 103 -2.90 3.81 8.31
CA SER A 103 -3.42 4.75 7.31
C SER A 103 -3.50 4.15 5.91
N ASN A 104 -2.68 3.14 5.60
CA ASN A 104 -2.66 2.47 4.29
C ASN A 104 -3.55 1.21 4.23
N ILE A 105 -4.20 0.84 5.33
CA ILE A 105 -5.21 -0.23 5.37
C ILE A 105 -6.59 0.42 5.21
N LEU A 106 -7.18 0.31 4.03
CA LEU A 106 -8.50 0.86 3.72
C LEU A 106 -9.61 -0.19 3.90
N LEU A 107 -10.82 0.28 4.20
CA LEU A 107 -11.97 -0.55 4.54
C LEU A 107 -13.12 -0.33 3.56
N ASP A 108 -13.62 -1.43 3.00
CA ASP A 108 -14.80 -1.38 2.12
C ASP A 108 -16.10 -1.24 2.93
N SER A 109 -17.26 -1.26 2.27
CA SER A 109 -18.56 -1.14 2.94
C SER A 109 -18.83 -2.24 3.97
N ASN A 110 -18.19 -3.40 3.83
CA ASN A 110 -18.32 -4.58 4.68
C ASN A 110 -17.16 -4.69 5.69
N TYR A 111 -16.32 -3.67 5.80
CA TYR A 111 -15.09 -3.67 6.62
C TYR A 111 -14.10 -4.78 6.23
N ASN A 112 -14.05 -5.15 4.95
CA ASN A 112 -12.92 -5.93 4.45
C ASN A 112 -11.71 -5.02 4.27
N ALA A 113 -10.56 -5.47 4.75
CA ALA A 113 -9.31 -4.73 4.66
C ALA A 113 -8.68 -4.86 3.29
N LYS A 114 -8.20 -3.75 2.73
CA LYS A 114 -7.39 -3.70 1.51
C LYS A 114 -6.17 -2.81 1.70
N LEU A 115 -5.00 -3.31 1.36
CA LEU A 115 -3.77 -2.51 1.36
C LEU A 115 -3.79 -1.53 0.19
N SER A 116 -3.33 -0.31 0.44
CA SER A 116 -3.31 0.82 -0.52
C SER A 116 -1.94 1.50 -0.54
N ASP A 117 -1.74 2.53 -1.36
CA ASP A 117 -0.50 3.33 -1.37
C ASP A 117 0.78 2.51 -1.64
N PHE A 118 0.90 2.04 -2.88
CA PHE A 118 2.03 1.22 -3.33
C PHE A 118 3.22 2.05 -3.82
N GLY A 119 3.23 3.37 -3.57
CA GLY A 119 4.25 4.26 -4.10
C GLY A 119 5.65 3.91 -3.61
N LEU A 120 5.74 3.32 -2.42
CA LEU A 120 6.98 2.81 -1.86
C LEU A 120 7.20 1.33 -2.14
N ALA A 121 6.31 0.56 -2.76
CA ALA A 121 6.56 -0.86 -2.98
C ALA A 121 7.78 -1.10 -3.90
N ARG A 122 8.42 -2.27 -3.75
CA ARG A 122 9.58 -2.70 -4.54
C ARG A 122 9.61 -4.19 -4.78
N ASP A 123 10.34 -4.61 -5.80
CA ASP A 123 10.62 -6.01 -6.04
C ASP A 123 11.55 -6.52 -4.93
N GLY A 124 11.26 -7.73 -4.45
CA GLY A 124 12.08 -8.45 -3.52
C GLY A 124 13.39 -8.95 -4.15
N PRO A 125 14.23 -9.61 -3.36
CA PRO A 125 15.51 -10.12 -3.83
C PRO A 125 15.35 -11.08 -5.02
N THR A 126 16.27 -10.96 -5.99
CA THR A 126 16.34 -11.83 -7.17
C THR A 126 17.61 -12.67 -7.14
N GLY A 127 17.52 -13.90 -7.68
CA GLY A 127 18.63 -14.86 -7.66
C GLY A 127 19.01 -15.27 -6.24
N ASP A 128 20.31 -15.29 -5.95
CA ASP A 128 20.86 -15.74 -4.65
C ASP A 128 20.96 -14.62 -3.61
N LYS A 129 20.41 -13.44 -3.90
CA LYS A 129 20.42 -12.32 -2.94
C LYS A 129 19.43 -12.58 -1.81
N SER A 130 19.85 -12.35 -0.58
CA SER A 130 18.97 -12.43 0.60
C SER A 130 18.25 -11.12 0.93
N HIS A 131 18.66 -10.00 0.31
CA HIS A 131 18.20 -8.67 0.68
C HIS A 131 18.25 -7.67 -0.48
N VAL A 132 17.60 -6.52 -0.29
CA VAL A 132 17.61 -5.35 -1.16
C VAL A 132 18.22 -4.17 -0.40
N SER A 133 19.33 -3.62 -0.91
CA SER A 133 19.88 -2.36 -0.39
C SER A 133 19.16 -1.17 -1.04
N THR A 134 18.59 -0.29 -0.23
CA THR A 134 17.87 0.89 -0.71
C THR A 134 18.04 2.08 0.23
N ARG A 135 17.76 3.29 -0.28
CA ARG A 135 17.50 4.44 0.58
C ARG A 135 16.42 4.08 1.59
N VAL A 136 16.65 4.44 2.86
CA VAL A 136 15.68 4.31 3.95
C VAL A 136 14.45 5.17 3.62
N MET A 137 13.31 4.51 3.49
CA MET A 137 12.00 5.05 3.13
C MET A 137 10.93 4.31 3.93
N GLY A 138 9.83 4.97 4.27
CA GLY A 138 8.75 4.39 5.06
C GLY A 138 8.34 5.31 6.19
N THR A 139 7.37 4.88 7.00
CA THR A 139 6.84 5.71 8.08
C THR A 139 7.61 5.48 9.38
N TYR A 140 8.10 6.55 10.00
CA TYR A 140 8.77 6.49 11.29
C TYR A 140 7.85 5.86 12.36
N GLY A 141 8.41 4.96 13.18
CA GLY A 141 7.64 4.16 14.15
C GLY A 141 7.03 2.87 13.58
N TYR A 142 7.04 2.67 12.26
CA TYR A 142 6.65 1.42 11.60
C TYR A 142 7.82 0.70 10.94
N ALA A 143 8.86 1.44 10.55
CA ALA A 143 10.06 0.88 9.94
C ALA A 143 10.83 -0.02 10.91
N ALA A 144 11.33 -1.16 10.39
CA ALA A 144 12.12 -2.11 11.16
C ALA A 144 13.47 -1.48 11.58
N PRO A 145 13.95 -1.72 12.82
CA PRO A 145 15.17 -1.09 13.34
C PRO A 145 16.44 -1.47 12.55
N GLU A 146 16.53 -2.69 12.06
CA GLU A 146 17.61 -3.17 11.19
C GLU A 146 17.64 -2.40 9.87
N TYR A 147 16.48 -2.09 9.29
CA TYR A 147 16.40 -1.32 8.06
C TYR A 147 16.77 0.15 8.28
N LEU A 148 16.36 0.75 9.41
CA LEU A 148 16.75 2.12 9.77
C LEU A 148 18.26 2.27 9.99
N SER A 149 18.93 1.22 10.46
CA SER A 149 20.36 1.23 10.77
C SER A 149 21.25 0.86 9.59
N THR A 150 20.79 -0.04 8.71
CA THR A 150 21.62 -0.61 7.64
C THR A 150 21.19 -0.20 6.23
N GLY A 151 19.93 0.23 6.04
CA GLY A 151 19.33 0.43 4.72
C GLY A 151 19.10 -0.88 3.95
N ILE A 152 19.14 -2.02 4.65
CA ILE A 152 18.95 -3.36 4.10
C ILE A 152 17.55 -3.87 4.49
N GLU A 153 16.81 -4.35 3.49
CA GLU A 153 15.49 -4.99 3.60
C GLU A 153 15.51 -6.42 3.07
#